data_AF-A0A7J0BDU1-F1
#
_entry.id   AF-A0A7J0BDU1-F1
#
_cell.length_a   1.000
_cell.length_b   1.000
_cell.length_c   1.000
_cell.angle_alpha   90.00
_cell.angle_beta   90.00
_cell.angle_gamma   90.00
#
_symmetry.space_group_name_H-M   'P 1'
#
loop_
_entity.id
_entity.type
_entity.pdbx_description
1 polymer ?
#
loop_
_entity_poly.entity_id
_entity_poly.type
_entity_poly.pdbx_seq_one_letter_code
_entity_poly.pdbx_strand_id
1 'polypeptide(L)'
;MSLVSDRIKLVAALCGIMLTGFILLGVVNYNVSQRYIREELVNSSLPLLRDTIYSEIHADLMQPIHVASVMANDTFLRDWVLEGEQDPPRVIRYLQRIHEEYGFFSSFFVSTATSRYYHFRNVLKDVNPDNAHDSWFYDFLASGLTMRLDVDTNEAAENELTVFINYRVRDAASRTIGVTGVGLRMATLAKVFSDYKRLHGKTVFMVDGKGVVQVHPDITLIRGVSLAKMTSPEVAAGVLAAKEVPADFEFRGADGGVYLTSRYIPEIDWYIIVQQAEYDVMASARDNFIRTVAAGAVVTLAVLLVSLMTVHRYQKRLESVTLVDSLTGLPNRRALEQRFNIQLSQLSRGGEVFSLAVLDLNDFKSINDTYGHLVGDRILQEVGRLAGNVFRETDMLARWGGDEFMLLVMGGAASANNVVHRFNTVLAQTPLAEVKGVPLRIQMSCGLTTVLPSDTLDSAYLRADRAMYDAKREHTLECRVGD
;
A
#
# COMPACT_ATOMS: atom_id res chain seq x y z
N MET A 1 4.52 -31.05 -25.78
CA MET A 1 5.00 -30.16 -24.68
C MET A 1 5.22 -28.69 -25.10
N SER A 2 5.58 -28.35 -26.35
CA SER A 2 5.89 -26.95 -26.74
C SER A 2 4.69 -25.98 -26.67
N LEU A 3 3.52 -26.37 -27.17
CA LEU A 3 2.32 -25.51 -27.25
C LEU A 3 1.79 -25.02 -25.89
N VAL A 4 1.92 -25.81 -24.82
CA VAL A 4 1.50 -25.41 -23.47
C VAL A 4 2.49 -24.41 -22.88
N SER A 5 3.79 -24.63 -23.11
CA SER A 5 4.85 -23.68 -22.76
C SER A 5 4.62 -22.32 -23.42
N ASP A 6 4.26 -22.30 -24.71
CA ASP A 6 4.12 -21.05 -25.46
C ASP A 6 2.89 -20.25 -25.04
N ARG A 7 1.81 -20.92 -24.62
CA ARG A 7 0.63 -20.24 -24.03
C ARG A 7 0.93 -19.62 -22.67
N ILE A 8 1.65 -20.33 -21.81
CA ILE A 8 2.06 -19.81 -20.49
C ILE A 8 2.97 -18.60 -20.67
N LYS A 9 3.92 -18.65 -21.61
CA LYS A 9 4.77 -17.51 -21.97
C LYS A 9 3.96 -16.31 -22.44
N LEU A 10 2.93 -16.53 -23.27
CA LEU A 10 2.07 -15.45 -23.76
C LEU A 10 1.24 -14.81 -22.63
N VAL A 11 0.66 -15.61 -21.73
CA VAL A 11 -0.07 -15.11 -20.55
C VAL A 11 0.87 -14.32 -19.63
N ALA A 12 2.08 -14.83 -19.39
CA ALA A 12 3.08 -14.12 -18.59
C ALA A 12 3.50 -12.79 -19.23
N ALA A 13 3.71 -12.77 -20.55
CA ALA A 13 4.02 -11.54 -21.28
C ALA A 13 2.89 -10.51 -21.20
N LEU A 14 1.64 -10.95 -21.33
CA LEU A 14 0.46 -10.07 -21.26
C LEU A 14 0.27 -9.49 -19.85
N CYS A 15 0.48 -10.30 -18.81
CA CYS A 15 0.50 -9.83 -17.42
C CYS A 15 1.63 -8.82 -17.18
N GLY A 16 2.82 -9.07 -17.74
CA GLY A 16 3.96 -8.14 -17.67
C GLY A 16 3.66 -6.79 -18.33
N ILE A 17 3.04 -6.80 -19.52
CA ILE A 17 2.62 -5.59 -20.22
C ILE A 17 1.59 -4.81 -19.39
N MET A 18 0.58 -5.49 -18.84
CA MET A 18 -0.43 -4.83 -18.00
C MET A 18 0.19 -4.19 -16.76
N LEU A 19 1.01 -4.93 -16.02
CA LEU A 19 1.65 -4.41 -14.81
C LEU A 19 2.54 -3.20 -15.12
N THR A 20 3.31 -3.28 -16.21
CA THR A 20 4.13 -2.16 -16.69
C THR A 20 3.28 -0.96 -17.06
N GLY A 21 2.12 -1.17 -17.71
CA GLY A 21 1.17 -0.11 -18.03
C GLY A 21 0.62 0.60 -16.81
N PHE A 22 0.25 -0.13 -15.75
CA PHE A 22 -0.23 0.47 -14.50
C PHE A 22 0.87 1.22 -13.74
N ILE A 23 2.10 0.69 -13.73
CA ILE A 23 3.25 1.40 -13.15
C ILE A 23 3.50 2.70 -13.91
N LEU A 24 3.53 2.65 -15.25
CA LEU A 24 3.77 3.82 -16.08
C LEU A 24 2.66 4.87 -15.93
N LEU A 25 1.39 4.44 -15.90
CA LEU A 25 0.26 5.32 -15.61
C LEU A 25 0.38 5.95 -14.22
N GLY A 26 0.77 5.17 -13.21
CA GLY A 26 1.06 5.67 -11.88
C GLY A 26 2.15 6.74 -11.89
N VAL A 27 3.26 6.50 -12.58
CA VAL A 27 4.40 7.44 -12.67
C VAL A 27 3.97 8.73 -13.37
N VAL A 28 3.24 8.64 -14.48
CA VAL A 28 2.70 9.81 -15.19
C VAL A 28 1.78 10.62 -14.28
N ASN A 29 0.85 9.95 -13.59
CA ASN A 29 -0.08 10.61 -12.68
C ASN A 29 0.64 11.28 -11.50
N TYR A 30 1.66 10.62 -10.94
CA TYR A 30 2.49 11.17 -9.88
C TYR A 30 3.22 12.44 -10.35
N ASN A 31 3.84 12.41 -11.52
CA ASN A 31 4.54 13.55 -12.10
C ASN A 31 3.59 14.74 -12.39
N VAL A 32 2.39 14.47 -12.90
CA VAL A 32 1.37 15.50 -13.13
C VAL A 32 0.92 16.11 -11.80
N SER A 33 0.65 15.27 -10.80
CA SER A 33 0.25 15.72 -9.47
C SER A 33 1.33 16.58 -8.81
N GLN A 34 2.60 16.18 -8.91
CA GLN A 34 3.71 16.95 -8.35
C GLN A 34 3.82 18.34 -8.98
N ARG A 35 3.69 18.43 -10.32
CA ARG A 35 3.72 19.72 -11.03
C ARG A 35 2.55 20.62 -10.61
N TYR A 36 1.33 20.07 -10.60
CA TYR A 36 0.13 20.82 -10.23
C TYR A 36 0.21 21.33 -8.79
N ILE A 37 0.58 20.46 -7.84
CA ILE A 37 0.71 20.83 -6.43
C ILE A 37 1.78 21.91 -6.26
N ARG A 38 2.92 21.80 -6.95
CA ARG A 38 3.98 22.81 -6.90
C ARG A 38 3.49 24.16 -7.40
N GLU A 39 2.82 24.18 -8.55
CA GLU A 39 2.24 25.41 -9.11
C GLU A 39 1.20 26.02 -8.17
N GLU A 40 0.31 25.20 -7.61
CA GLU A 40 -0.72 25.64 -6.66
C GLU A 40 -0.11 26.16 -5.35
N LEU A 41 0.94 25.51 -4.82
CA LEU A 41 1.64 25.95 -3.61
C LEU A 41 2.30 27.31 -3.80
N VAL A 42 3.09 27.44 -4.87
CA VAL A 42 3.94 28.62 -5.11
C VAL A 42 3.09 29.81 -5.56
N ASN A 43 2.10 29.60 -6.44
CA ASN A 43 1.39 30.73 -7.06
C ASN A 43 0.07 31.09 -6.36
N SER A 44 -0.52 30.19 -5.59
CA SER A 44 -1.85 30.40 -4.99
C SER A 44 -1.84 30.25 -3.47
N SER A 45 -1.56 29.04 -2.97
CA SER A 45 -1.85 28.64 -1.60
C SER A 45 -0.96 29.31 -0.55
N LEU A 46 0.37 29.34 -0.76
CA LEU A 46 1.28 29.97 0.19
C LEU A 46 1.18 31.50 0.19
N PRO A 47 1.18 32.20 -0.97
CA PRO A 47 1.04 33.65 -0.99
C PRO A 47 -0.28 34.13 -0.38
N LEU A 48 -1.41 33.48 -0.70
CA LEU A 48 -2.72 33.88 -0.17
C LEU A 48 -2.79 33.70 1.35
N LEU A 49 -2.25 32.58 1.87
CA LEU A 49 -2.22 32.37 3.30
C LEU A 49 -1.32 33.38 4.01
N ARG A 50 -0.11 33.62 3.49
CA ARG A 50 0.82 34.65 4.00
C ARG A 50 0.14 36.02 4.09
N ASP A 51 -0.57 36.41 3.04
CA ASP A 51 -1.24 37.72 2.99
C ASP A 51 -2.45 37.78 3.92
N THR A 52 -3.19 36.67 4.06
CA THR A 52 -4.27 36.55 5.05
C THR A 52 -3.74 36.70 6.48
N ILE A 53 -2.67 35.97 6.82
CA ILE A 53 -2.03 36.03 8.15
C ILE A 53 -1.46 37.42 8.41
N TYR A 54 -0.81 38.04 7.41
CA TYR A 54 -0.33 39.41 7.52
C TYR A 54 -1.46 40.36 7.89
N SER A 55 -2.60 40.29 7.19
CA SER A 55 -3.74 41.15 7.46
C SER A 55 -4.36 40.91 8.85
N GLU A 56 -4.48 39.66 9.27
CA GLU A 56 -5.03 39.29 10.59
C GLU A 56 -4.11 39.74 11.73
N ILE A 57 -2.82 39.41 11.67
CA ILE A 57 -1.83 39.83 12.67
C ILE A 57 -1.70 41.35 12.71
N HIS A 58 -1.67 42.01 11.55
CA HIS A 58 -1.63 43.46 11.50
C HIS A 58 -2.85 44.06 12.22
N ALA A 59 -4.07 43.59 11.91
CA ALA A 59 -5.30 44.06 12.55
C ALA A 59 -5.29 43.84 14.07
N ASP A 60 -4.87 42.66 14.52
CA ASP A 60 -4.83 42.30 15.94
C ASP A 60 -3.80 43.12 16.74
N LEU A 61 -2.70 43.53 16.10
CA LEU A 61 -1.68 44.37 16.74
C LEU A 61 -2.07 45.85 16.79
N MET A 62 -3.01 46.32 15.95
CA MET A 62 -3.37 47.75 15.90
C MET A 62 -3.92 48.27 17.24
N GLN A 63 -4.80 47.52 17.90
CA GLN A 63 -5.39 47.97 19.16
C GLN A 63 -4.34 48.09 20.29
N PRO A 64 -3.51 47.06 20.58
CA PRO A 64 -2.41 47.17 21.53
C PRO A 64 -1.44 48.33 21.24
N ILE A 65 -1.04 48.50 19.97
CA ILE A 65 -0.16 49.59 19.54
C ILE A 65 -0.82 50.95 19.80
N HIS A 66 -2.09 51.09 19.44
CA HIS A 66 -2.84 52.32 19.66
C HIS A 66 -2.95 52.67 21.15
N VAL A 67 -3.29 51.70 22.01
CA VAL A 67 -3.40 51.95 23.46
C VAL A 67 -2.04 52.35 24.04
N ALA A 68 -0.96 51.67 23.70
CA ALA A 68 0.37 52.06 24.16
C ALA A 68 0.79 53.46 23.69
N SER A 69 0.42 53.84 22.46
CA SER A 69 0.61 55.20 21.93
C SER A 69 -0.21 56.24 22.71
N VAL A 70 -1.47 55.95 23.05
CA VAL A 70 -2.31 56.81 23.88
C VAL A 70 -1.71 56.97 25.27
N MET A 71 -1.27 55.86 25.89
CA MET A 71 -0.59 55.91 27.19
C MET A 71 0.65 56.81 27.16
N ALA A 72 1.43 56.75 26.08
CA ALA A 72 2.64 57.55 25.95
C ALA A 72 2.39 59.05 25.75
N ASN A 73 1.18 59.41 25.30
CA ASN A 73 0.75 60.79 25.10
C ASN A 73 -0.25 61.26 26.18
N ASP A 74 -0.56 60.41 27.16
CA ASP A 74 -1.51 60.71 28.24
C ASP A 74 -0.98 61.85 29.12
N THR A 75 -1.81 62.88 29.31
CA THR A 75 -1.42 64.07 30.07
C THR A 75 -1.23 63.76 31.55
N PHE A 76 -2.06 62.89 32.12
CA PHE A 76 -1.91 62.50 33.52
C PHE A 76 -0.57 61.79 33.74
N LEU A 77 -0.20 60.83 32.89
CA LEU A 77 1.08 60.12 33.03
C LEU A 77 2.27 61.08 32.91
N ARG A 78 2.22 62.00 31.93
CA ARG A 78 3.28 62.99 31.71
C ARG A 78 3.44 63.95 32.89
N ASP A 79 2.33 64.54 33.34
CA ASP A 79 2.34 65.51 34.45
C ASP A 79 2.81 64.83 35.74
N TRP A 80 2.34 63.61 36.00
CA TRP A 80 2.74 62.84 37.17
C TRP A 80 4.24 62.54 37.23
N VAL A 81 4.87 62.24 36.09
CA VAL A 81 6.33 62.04 36.01
C VAL A 81 7.08 63.37 36.24
N LEU A 82 6.60 64.46 35.64
CA LEU A 82 7.22 65.79 35.76
C LEU A 82 7.08 66.39 37.17
N GLU A 83 6.03 66.02 37.90
CA GLU A 83 5.81 66.35 39.31
C GLU A 83 6.67 65.52 40.28
N GLY A 84 7.52 64.63 39.76
CA GLY A 84 8.45 63.83 40.55
C GLY A 84 7.87 62.54 41.11
N GLU A 85 6.90 61.93 40.40
CA GLU A 85 6.39 60.57 40.67
C GLU A 85 5.77 60.41 42.07
N GLN A 86 5.10 61.44 42.56
CA GLN A 86 4.45 61.46 43.88
C GLN A 86 3.19 60.59 43.90
N ASP A 87 2.90 59.94 45.02
CA ASP A 87 1.75 59.02 45.17
C ASP A 87 1.71 57.89 44.11
N PRO A 88 2.69 56.93 44.14
CA PRO A 88 2.73 55.77 43.24
C PRO A 88 1.42 54.98 43.07
N PRO A 89 0.56 54.83 44.09
CA PRO A 89 -0.76 54.22 43.92
C PRO A 89 -1.61 54.82 42.78
N ARG A 90 -1.44 56.10 42.43
CA ARG A 90 -2.18 56.73 41.31
C ARG A 90 -1.79 56.12 39.96
N VAL A 91 -0.49 56.03 39.66
CA VAL A 91 -0.03 55.45 38.39
C VAL A 91 -0.33 53.96 38.34
N ILE A 92 -0.23 53.24 39.47
CA ILE A 92 -0.57 51.81 39.54
C ILE A 92 -2.06 51.59 39.19
N ARG A 93 -2.98 52.39 39.75
CA ARG A 93 -4.41 52.33 39.38
C ARG A 93 -4.66 52.65 37.91
N TYR A 94 -3.93 53.62 37.36
CA TYR A 94 -4.02 53.95 35.93
C TYR A 94 -3.61 52.75 35.07
N LEU A 95 -2.45 52.14 35.35
CA LEU A 95 -1.97 50.96 34.65
C LEU A 95 -2.93 49.76 34.82
N GLN A 96 -3.46 49.55 36.03
CA GLN A 96 -4.44 48.51 36.31
C GLN A 96 -5.71 48.68 35.46
N ARG A 97 -6.23 49.90 35.29
CA ARG A 97 -7.37 50.13 34.40
C ARG A 97 -7.07 49.78 32.95
N ILE A 98 -5.88 50.15 32.45
CA ILE A 98 -5.46 49.76 31.09
C ILE A 98 -5.38 48.23 30.95
N HIS A 99 -4.86 47.54 31.97
CA HIS A 99 -4.79 46.08 32.00
C HIS A 99 -6.19 45.44 31.94
N GLU A 100 -7.11 45.90 32.79
CA GLU A 100 -8.46 45.33 32.92
C GLU A 100 -9.36 45.66 31.72
N GLU A 101 -9.36 46.91 31.25
CA GLU A 101 -10.24 47.39 30.17
C GLU A 101 -9.95 46.70 28.84
N TYR A 102 -8.66 46.51 28.52
CA TYR A 102 -8.22 45.96 27.24
C TYR A 102 -7.78 44.49 27.33
N GLY A 103 -7.78 43.90 28.53
CA GLY A 103 -7.40 42.51 28.76
C GLY A 103 -5.93 42.19 28.46
N PHE A 104 -5.05 43.20 28.48
CA PHE A 104 -3.62 42.98 28.25
C PHE A 104 -3.01 42.10 29.34
N PHE A 105 -1.94 41.38 29.03
CA PHE A 105 -1.25 40.56 30.02
C PHE A 105 -0.51 41.41 31.05
N SER A 106 0.05 42.54 30.59
CA SER A 106 0.76 43.50 31.42
C SER A 106 0.53 44.92 30.89
N SER A 107 0.64 45.88 31.78
CA SER A 107 0.77 47.30 31.46
C SER A 107 1.76 47.91 32.44
N PHE A 108 2.61 48.82 31.94
CA PHE A 108 3.71 49.35 32.74
C PHE A 108 4.17 50.74 32.30
N PHE A 109 4.96 51.36 33.18
CA PHE A 109 5.72 52.57 32.92
C PHE A 109 7.09 52.49 33.61
N VAL A 110 8.16 52.85 32.91
CA VAL A 110 9.52 52.93 33.44
C VAL A 110 10.02 54.36 33.31
N SER A 111 10.42 54.98 34.42
CA SER A 111 10.91 56.35 34.43
C SER A 111 12.37 56.45 34.00
N THR A 112 12.71 57.44 33.17
CA THR A 112 14.12 57.77 32.90
C THR A 112 14.76 58.62 34.00
N ALA A 113 13.96 59.25 34.86
CA ALA A 113 14.47 60.13 35.92
C ALA A 113 14.84 59.36 37.19
N THR A 114 14.03 58.38 37.58
CA THR A 114 14.21 57.60 38.83
C THR A 114 14.63 56.16 38.58
N SER A 115 14.63 55.69 37.33
CA SER A 115 14.80 54.28 36.96
C SER A 115 13.74 53.34 37.57
N ARG A 116 12.65 53.86 38.14
CA ARG A 116 11.59 53.00 38.71
C ARG A 116 10.75 52.36 37.62
N TYR A 117 10.53 51.05 37.76
CA TYR A 117 9.60 50.27 36.99
C TYR A 117 8.26 50.18 37.74
N TYR A 118 7.25 50.85 37.22
CA TYR A 118 5.86 50.77 37.67
C TYR A 118 5.09 49.73 36.85
N HIS A 119 4.55 48.72 37.50
CA HIS A 119 3.72 47.69 36.90
C HIS A 119 2.27 47.81 37.41
N PHE A 120 1.30 47.30 36.67
CA PHE A 120 -0.12 47.40 37.05
C PHE A 120 -0.48 46.82 38.42
N ARG A 121 0.37 45.95 38.99
CA ARG A 121 0.18 45.36 40.32
C ARG A 121 0.85 46.17 41.43
N ASN A 122 2.02 46.73 41.17
CA ASN A 122 2.92 47.33 42.16
C ASN A 122 4.09 48.07 41.49
N VAL A 123 4.92 48.74 42.28
CA VAL A 123 6.27 49.11 41.84
C VAL A 123 7.09 47.83 41.80
N LEU A 124 7.59 47.46 40.62
CA LEU A 124 8.22 46.16 40.37
C LEU A 124 9.66 46.13 40.88
N LYS A 125 10.48 47.09 40.42
CA LYS A 125 11.91 47.22 40.74
C LYS A 125 12.45 48.56 40.23
N ASP A 126 13.71 48.85 40.53
CA ASP A 126 14.50 49.85 39.80
C ASP A 126 15.27 49.14 38.68
N VAL A 127 15.19 49.64 37.45
CA VAL A 127 15.94 49.09 36.30
C VAL A 127 17.42 49.45 36.42
N ASN A 128 18.29 48.48 36.09
CA ASN A 128 19.73 48.64 36.19
C ASN A 128 20.42 48.24 34.86
N PRO A 129 21.29 49.08 34.26
CA PRO A 129 21.97 48.72 33.01
C PRO A 129 22.87 47.47 33.11
N ASP A 130 23.34 47.12 34.31
CA ASP A 130 24.17 45.93 34.53
C ASP A 130 23.33 44.63 34.63
N ASN A 131 22.00 44.74 34.75
CA ASN A 131 21.10 43.60 34.77
C ASN A 131 20.70 43.21 33.34
N ALA A 132 21.03 41.99 32.94
CA ALA A 132 20.70 41.46 31.61
C ALA A 132 19.19 41.50 31.31
N HIS A 133 18.32 41.40 32.32
CA HIS A 133 16.86 41.50 32.14
C HIS A 133 16.34 42.93 31.90
N ASP A 134 17.15 43.96 32.19
CA ASP A 134 16.78 45.36 32.03
C ASP A 134 17.39 45.99 30.77
N SER A 135 18.22 45.25 30.03
CA SER A 135 18.93 45.76 28.85
C SER A 135 17.96 46.27 27.78
N TRP A 136 16.78 45.66 27.66
CA TRP A 136 15.73 46.07 26.71
C TRP A 136 15.36 47.55 26.86
N PHE A 137 15.32 48.08 28.09
CA PHE A 137 14.94 49.46 28.36
C PHE A 137 15.99 50.43 27.82
N TYR A 138 17.27 50.17 28.13
CA TYR A 138 18.38 51.00 27.67
C TYR A 138 18.62 50.85 26.16
N ASP A 139 18.49 49.64 25.62
CA ASP A 139 18.57 49.38 24.18
C ASP A 139 17.45 50.12 23.43
N PHE A 140 16.24 50.11 23.99
CA PHE A 140 15.13 50.87 23.42
C PHE A 140 15.40 52.36 23.49
N LEU A 141 15.91 52.89 24.61
CA LEU A 141 16.29 54.30 24.74
C LEU A 141 17.43 54.72 23.79
N ALA A 142 18.39 53.84 23.51
CA ALA A 142 19.48 54.08 22.58
C ALA A 142 19.03 54.03 21.11
N SER A 143 18.01 53.24 20.79
CA SER A 143 17.55 53.02 19.41
C SER A 143 17.03 54.26 18.67
N GLY A 144 16.65 55.32 19.40
CA GLY A 144 15.98 56.50 18.86
C GLY A 144 14.53 56.29 18.40
N LEU A 145 14.04 55.04 18.36
CA LEU A 145 12.71 54.68 17.89
C LEU A 145 11.61 55.20 18.82
N THR A 146 10.47 55.59 18.26
CA THR A 146 9.28 56.00 19.05
C THR A 146 8.59 54.81 19.68
N MET A 147 8.53 53.69 18.95
CA MET A 147 7.91 52.43 19.37
C MET A 147 8.82 51.26 18.99
N ARG A 148 8.81 50.20 19.82
CA ARG A 148 9.47 48.92 19.51
C ARG A 148 8.64 47.77 20.07
N LEU A 149 8.54 46.69 19.29
CA LEU A 149 8.05 45.40 19.78
C LEU A 149 9.23 44.58 20.30
N ASP A 150 9.07 43.97 21.47
CA ASP A 150 10.07 43.10 22.08
C ASP A 150 9.44 41.80 22.57
N VAL A 151 10.14 40.68 22.40
CA VAL A 151 9.75 39.41 23.01
C VAL A 151 10.68 39.13 24.16
N ASP A 152 10.14 39.09 25.38
CA ASP A 152 10.92 38.76 26.58
C ASP A 152 10.08 38.04 27.64
N THR A 153 10.73 37.54 28.67
CA THR A 153 10.11 36.92 29.83
C THR A 153 9.59 37.98 30.79
N ASN A 154 8.33 37.86 31.22
CA ASN A 154 7.73 38.79 32.17
C ASN A 154 8.09 38.43 33.62
N GLU A 155 9.03 39.17 34.23
CA GLU A 155 9.45 38.95 35.63
C GLU A 155 8.32 39.13 36.65
N ALA A 156 7.29 39.92 36.33
CA ALA A 156 6.13 40.10 37.20
C ALA A 156 5.12 38.93 37.14
N ALA A 157 5.35 37.96 36.25
CA ALA A 157 4.48 36.82 35.99
C ALA A 157 5.29 35.54 35.72
N GLU A 158 6.14 35.14 36.67
CA GLU A 158 6.88 33.86 36.63
C GLU A 158 7.73 33.65 35.36
N ASN A 159 8.24 34.74 34.76
CA ASN A 159 9.01 34.71 33.52
C ASN A 159 8.23 34.16 32.31
N GLU A 160 6.91 34.31 32.29
CA GLU A 160 6.09 33.94 31.13
C GLU A 160 6.47 34.77 29.90
N LEU A 161 6.65 34.09 28.76
CA LEU A 161 7.05 34.72 27.50
C LEU A 161 5.95 35.67 26.99
N THR A 162 6.34 36.92 26.74
CA THR A 162 5.43 38.04 26.49
C THR A 162 5.93 38.87 25.31
N VAL A 163 5.00 39.33 24.48
CA VAL A 163 5.27 40.36 23.46
C VAL A 163 4.95 41.71 24.06
N PHE A 164 5.97 42.53 24.27
CA PHE A 164 5.86 43.88 24.79
C PHE A 164 5.82 44.90 23.66
N ILE A 165 4.92 45.85 23.78
CA ILE A 165 4.79 46.99 22.87
C ILE A 165 5.23 48.23 23.64
N ASN A 166 6.45 48.67 23.36
CA ASN A 166 7.14 49.72 24.09
C ASN A 166 6.99 51.05 23.36
N TYR A 167 6.56 52.09 24.05
CA TYR A 167 6.44 53.45 23.54
C TYR A 167 7.20 54.44 24.41
N ARG A 168 7.89 55.38 23.75
CA ARG A 168 8.55 56.50 24.46
C ARG A 168 7.54 57.54 24.91
N VAL A 169 7.61 57.87 26.20
CA VAL A 169 6.91 59.02 26.77
C VAL A 169 7.83 60.24 26.64
N ARG A 170 7.31 61.31 26.03
CA ARG A 170 8.08 62.54 25.79
C ARG A 170 7.44 63.74 26.49
N ASP A 171 8.28 64.67 26.94
CA ASP A 171 7.82 65.97 27.44
C ASP A 171 7.51 66.95 26.29
N ALA A 172 7.09 68.18 26.63
CA ALA A 172 6.80 69.22 25.64
C ALA A 172 8.03 69.65 24.82
N ALA A 173 9.24 69.42 25.32
CA ALA A 173 10.51 69.67 24.63
C ALA A 173 11.00 68.45 23.83
N SER A 174 10.15 67.43 23.64
CA SER A 174 10.47 66.17 22.95
C SER A 174 11.57 65.32 23.61
N ARG A 175 11.92 65.58 24.87
CA ARG A 175 12.87 64.79 25.67
C ARG A 175 12.16 63.55 26.19
N THR A 176 12.86 62.41 26.21
CA THR A 176 12.28 61.15 26.72
C THR A 176 12.27 61.17 28.25
N ILE A 177 11.07 61.12 28.85
CA ILE A 177 10.86 61.12 30.30
C ILE A 177 10.52 59.74 30.86
N GLY A 178 10.30 58.76 29.98
CA GLY A 178 10.02 57.39 30.36
C GLY A 178 9.66 56.52 29.17
N VAL A 179 9.39 55.26 29.46
CA VAL A 179 8.88 54.27 28.51
C VAL A 179 7.61 53.66 29.10
N THR A 180 6.53 53.62 28.34
CA THR A 180 5.31 52.92 28.73
C THR A 180 5.02 51.81 27.73
N GLY A 181 4.24 50.83 28.13
CA GLY A 181 3.89 49.76 27.22
C GLY A 181 2.86 48.81 27.76
N VAL A 182 2.46 47.91 26.88
CA VAL A 182 1.53 46.81 27.16
C VAL A 182 2.17 45.49 26.76
N GLY A 183 1.85 44.43 27.49
CA GLY A 183 2.32 43.07 27.23
C GLY A 183 1.17 42.20 26.73
N LEU A 184 1.43 41.38 25.73
CA LEU A 184 0.54 40.36 25.19
C LEU A 184 1.12 38.97 25.47
N ARG A 185 0.28 38.01 25.86
CA ARG A 185 0.72 36.62 26.07
C ARG A 185 1.20 36.01 24.77
N MET A 186 2.45 35.51 24.74
CA MET A 186 2.98 34.81 23.58
C MET A 186 2.15 33.57 23.24
N ALA A 187 1.64 32.87 24.26
CA ALA A 187 0.79 31.70 24.07
C ALA A 187 -0.45 31.98 23.19
N THR A 188 -1.00 33.20 23.23
CA THR A 188 -2.13 33.59 22.39
C THR A 188 -1.73 33.61 20.91
N LEU A 189 -0.60 34.23 20.58
CA LEU A 189 -0.09 34.30 19.21
C LEU A 189 0.41 32.93 18.70
N ALA A 190 1.14 32.19 19.55
CA ALA A 190 1.63 30.86 19.22
C ALA A 190 0.48 29.86 18.95
N LYS A 191 -0.67 30.04 19.62
CA LYS A 191 -1.87 29.22 19.39
C LYS A 191 -2.45 29.43 18.00
N VAL A 192 -2.55 30.67 17.52
CA VAL A 192 -3.03 30.98 16.15
C VAL A 192 -2.18 30.22 15.13
N PHE A 193 -0.85 30.28 15.24
CA PHE A 193 0.04 29.58 14.32
C PHE A 193 0.00 28.05 14.47
N SER A 194 -0.23 27.56 15.68
CA SER A 194 -0.44 26.13 15.94
C SER A 194 -1.71 25.61 15.28
N ASP A 195 -2.79 26.41 15.28
CA ASP A 195 -4.05 26.07 14.63
C ASP A 195 -3.87 26.03 13.09
N TYR A 196 -3.11 26.95 12.50
CA TYR A 196 -2.74 26.88 11.08
C TYR A 196 -1.95 25.61 10.72
N LYS A 197 -0.98 25.22 11.55
CA LYS A 197 -0.22 23.98 11.36
C LYS A 197 -1.12 22.76 11.42
N ARG A 198 -2.05 22.70 12.38
CA ARG A 198 -2.97 21.57 12.55
C ARG A 198 -4.00 21.47 11.43
N LEU A 199 -4.60 22.59 11.02
CA LEU A 199 -5.71 22.60 10.05
C LEU A 199 -5.24 22.55 8.60
N HIS A 200 -4.12 23.20 8.29
CA HIS A 200 -3.66 23.38 6.91
C HIS A 200 -2.31 22.71 6.61
N GLY A 201 -1.65 22.10 7.61
CA GLY A 201 -0.34 21.47 7.43
C GLY A 201 0.79 22.46 7.11
N LYS A 202 0.56 23.76 7.35
CA LYS A 202 1.52 24.84 7.05
C LYS A 202 2.10 25.40 8.33
N THR A 203 3.42 25.46 8.41
CA THR A 203 4.10 26.03 9.58
C THR A 203 4.27 27.52 9.37
N VAL A 204 3.69 28.29 10.28
CA VAL A 204 3.76 29.76 10.30
C VAL A 204 4.59 30.18 11.50
N PHE A 205 5.52 31.12 11.30
CA PHE A 205 6.31 31.68 12.39
C PHE A 205 6.80 33.08 12.01
N MET A 206 7.32 33.82 12.99
CA MET A 206 7.85 35.17 12.79
C MET A 206 9.29 35.28 13.26
N VAL A 207 10.06 36.08 12.54
CA VAL A 207 11.46 36.40 12.88
C VAL A 207 11.67 37.92 12.89
N ASP A 208 12.63 38.39 13.68
CA ASP A 208 13.01 39.81 13.67
C ASP A 208 13.92 40.16 12.47
N GLY A 209 14.31 41.44 12.35
CA GLY A 209 15.24 41.93 11.34
C GLY A 209 16.64 41.32 11.36
N LYS A 210 17.00 40.56 12.41
CA LYS A 210 18.24 39.78 12.51
C LYS A 210 18.03 38.30 12.18
N GLY A 211 16.79 37.90 11.90
CA GLY A 211 16.40 36.52 11.63
C GLY A 211 16.28 35.65 12.87
N VAL A 212 16.20 36.19 14.08
CA VAL A 212 15.94 35.40 15.29
C VAL A 212 14.44 35.12 15.40
N VAL A 213 14.08 33.88 15.74
CA VAL A 213 12.66 33.49 15.90
C VAL A 213 12.02 34.23 17.07
N GLN A 214 10.95 34.97 16.80
CA GLN A 214 10.21 35.75 17.79
C GLN A 214 8.86 35.11 18.14
N VAL A 215 8.20 34.45 17.19
CA VAL A 215 6.93 33.74 17.41
C VAL A 215 6.98 32.42 16.66
N HIS A 216 6.67 31.30 17.32
CA HIS A 216 6.65 29.98 16.68
C HIS A 216 5.64 29.04 17.40
N PRO A 217 4.98 28.11 16.69
CA PRO A 217 4.08 27.12 17.29
C PRO A 217 4.73 26.29 18.40
N ASP A 218 6.00 25.92 18.18
CA ASP A 218 6.89 25.36 19.20
C ASP A 218 7.60 26.50 19.95
N ILE A 219 7.16 26.73 21.18
CA ILE A 219 7.63 27.82 22.06
C ILE A 219 9.13 27.67 22.38
N THR A 220 9.68 26.45 22.36
CA THR A 220 11.08 26.19 22.71
C THR A 220 12.08 26.80 21.71
N LEU A 221 11.62 27.12 20.50
CA LEU A 221 12.45 27.72 19.45
C LEU A 221 12.53 29.24 19.54
N ILE A 222 11.63 29.88 20.30
CA ILE A 222 11.55 31.33 20.39
C ILE A 222 12.81 31.86 21.09
N ARG A 223 13.45 32.86 20.49
CA ARG A 223 14.75 33.48 20.85
C ARG A 223 15.97 32.54 20.84
N GLY A 224 15.77 31.23 20.83
CA GLY A 224 16.85 30.23 20.87
C GLY A 224 17.39 29.80 19.51
N VAL A 225 16.68 30.12 18.42
CA VAL A 225 17.02 29.67 17.06
C VAL A 225 16.93 30.84 16.07
N SER A 226 17.82 30.83 15.07
CA SER A 226 17.78 31.74 13.93
C SER A 226 17.21 31.08 12.69
N LEU A 227 16.64 31.88 11.78
CA LEU A 227 16.12 31.47 10.48
C LEU A 227 17.18 30.69 9.69
N ALA A 228 18.43 31.16 9.71
CA ALA A 228 19.54 30.51 9.01
C ALA A 228 19.79 29.06 9.48
N LYS A 229 19.49 28.74 10.74
CA LYS A 229 19.61 27.39 11.29
C LYS A 229 18.40 26.52 10.96
N MET A 230 17.22 27.12 10.79
CA MET A 230 15.99 26.40 10.41
C MET A 230 15.90 26.12 8.91
N THR A 231 16.53 26.96 8.09
CA THR A 231 16.51 26.88 6.64
C THR A 231 17.91 26.64 6.09
N SER A 232 18.52 27.63 5.46
CA SER A 232 19.95 27.72 5.15
C SER A 232 20.42 29.17 5.30
N PRO A 233 21.73 29.43 5.41
CA PRO A 233 22.26 30.79 5.41
C PRO A 233 21.87 31.60 4.17
N GLU A 234 21.82 30.98 2.97
CA GLU A 234 21.43 31.70 1.76
C GLU A 234 19.96 32.10 1.77
N VAL A 235 19.07 31.18 2.17
CA VAL A 235 17.63 31.45 2.26
C VAL A 235 17.36 32.54 3.29
N ALA A 236 17.99 32.45 4.46
CA ALA A 236 17.81 33.45 5.50
C ALA A 236 18.29 34.84 5.04
N ALA A 237 19.46 34.93 4.39
CA ALA A 237 19.94 36.19 3.83
C ALA A 237 18.98 36.75 2.76
N GLY A 238 18.43 35.89 1.89
CA GLY A 238 17.45 36.29 0.89
C GLY A 238 16.15 36.84 1.50
N VAL A 239 15.61 36.15 2.51
CA VAL A 239 14.43 36.62 3.26
C VAL A 239 14.68 37.98 3.90
N LEU A 240 15.79 38.13 4.63
CA LEU A 240 16.10 39.37 5.34
C LEU A 240 16.41 40.55 4.40
N ALA A 241 16.84 40.28 3.16
CA ALA A 241 17.02 41.32 2.14
C ALA A 241 15.68 41.79 1.53
N ALA A 242 14.64 40.95 1.55
CA ALA A 242 13.37 41.21 0.88
C ALA A 242 12.40 42.06 1.73
N LYS A 243 12.66 43.36 1.85
CA LYS A 243 11.80 44.30 2.61
C LYS A 243 10.62 44.87 1.82
N GLU A 244 10.72 44.97 0.49
CA GLU A 244 9.71 45.67 -0.33
C GLU A 244 8.67 44.73 -0.94
N VAL A 245 9.09 43.52 -1.33
CA VAL A 245 8.24 42.54 -2.03
C VAL A 245 8.34 41.22 -1.28
N PRO A 246 7.25 40.44 -1.17
CA PRO A 246 7.33 39.10 -0.64
C PRO A 246 8.35 38.25 -1.40
N ALA A 247 9.04 37.37 -0.67
CA ALA A 247 10.07 36.52 -1.25
C ALA A 247 9.79 35.04 -1.00
N ASP A 248 9.95 34.27 -2.09
CA ASP A 248 9.68 32.84 -2.14
C ASP A 248 10.99 32.07 -2.35
N PHE A 249 11.15 30.98 -1.60
CA PHE A 249 12.35 30.17 -1.58
C PHE A 249 12.01 28.68 -1.55
N GLU A 250 12.89 27.87 -2.12
CA GLU A 250 12.85 26.41 -2.03
C GLU A 250 14.21 25.94 -1.51
N PHE A 251 14.19 25.07 -0.51
CA PHE A 251 15.41 24.49 0.07
C PHE A 251 15.16 23.06 0.52
N ARG A 252 16.23 22.34 0.90
CA ARG A 252 16.12 21.00 1.47
C ARG A 252 16.14 21.03 2.98
N GLY A 253 15.07 20.57 3.61
CA GLY A 253 14.98 20.27 5.03
C GLY A 253 15.39 18.82 5.35
N ALA A 254 15.08 18.37 6.57
CA ALA A 254 15.39 17.01 7.04
C ALA A 254 14.64 15.93 6.23
N ASP A 255 13.38 16.18 5.89
CA ASP A 255 12.47 15.20 5.26
C ASP A 255 12.27 15.40 3.76
N GLY A 256 13.02 16.32 3.12
CA GLY A 256 12.93 16.59 1.68
C GLY A 256 12.91 18.07 1.33
N GLY A 257 12.34 18.42 0.18
CA GLY A 257 12.14 19.81 -0.24
C GLY A 257 11.19 20.55 0.70
N VAL A 258 11.41 21.85 0.89
CA VAL A 258 10.55 22.75 1.67
C VAL A 258 10.33 24.01 0.85
N TYR A 259 9.07 24.40 0.72
CA TYR A 259 8.68 25.67 0.13
C TYR A 259 8.45 26.69 1.24
N LEU A 260 9.00 27.88 1.07
CA LEU A 260 8.92 28.98 2.03
C LEU A 260 8.53 30.26 1.30
N THR A 261 7.58 30.99 1.86
CA THR A 261 7.28 32.36 1.47
C THR A 261 7.42 33.27 2.68
N SER A 262 7.82 34.51 2.43
CA SER A 262 8.08 35.50 3.47
C SER A 262 7.49 36.85 3.12
N ARG A 263 7.08 37.61 4.15
CA ARG A 263 6.63 38.99 4.02
C ARG A 263 7.12 39.83 5.20
N TYR A 264 7.70 40.97 4.88
CA TYR A 264 8.16 41.97 5.86
C TYR A 264 6.99 42.81 6.39
N ILE A 265 7.01 43.11 7.70
CA ILE A 265 6.07 44.00 8.40
C ILE A 265 6.82 45.27 8.82
N PRO A 266 6.68 46.38 8.08
CA PRO A 266 7.43 47.61 8.34
C PRO A 266 7.21 48.20 9.73
N GLU A 267 6.02 48.04 10.31
CA GLU A 267 5.63 48.65 11.58
C GLU A 267 6.43 48.12 12.77
N ILE A 268 6.91 46.87 12.67
CA ILE A 268 7.59 46.18 13.78
C ILE A 268 8.95 45.59 13.39
N ASP A 269 9.41 45.80 12.14
CA ASP A 269 10.67 45.27 11.57
C ASP A 269 10.81 43.74 11.69
N TRP A 270 9.69 43.02 11.55
CA TRP A 270 9.64 41.55 11.59
C TRP A 270 9.21 40.98 10.25
N TYR A 271 9.44 39.68 10.07
CA TYR A 271 9.03 38.92 8.90
C TYR A 271 8.07 37.82 9.31
N ILE A 272 6.96 37.67 8.58
CA ILE A 272 6.13 36.47 8.63
C ILE A 272 6.72 35.46 7.67
N ILE A 273 6.92 34.24 8.16
CA ILE A 273 7.40 33.11 7.39
C ILE A 273 6.30 32.06 7.36
N VAL A 274 5.94 31.63 6.15
CA VAL A 274 5.03 30.50 5.95
C VAL A 274 5.78 29.45 5.17
N GLN A 275 5.89 28.24 5.73
CA GLN A 275 6.58 27.14 5.08
C GLN A 275 5.76 25.85 5.08
N GLN A 276 6.03 25.00 4.10
CA GLN A 276 5.42 23.68 3.98
C GLN A 276 6.43 22.68 3.42
N ALA A 277 6.55 21.52 4.07
CA ALA A 277 7.41 20.44 3.60
C ALA A 277 6.76 19.72 2.41
N GLU A 278 7.54 19.47 1.35
CA GLU A 278 7.11 18.76 0.14
C GLU A 278 6.57 17.38 0.47
N TYR A 279 7.19 16.68 1.43
CA TYR A 279 6.78 15.37 1.90
C TYR A 279 5.31 15.34 2.35
N ASP A 280 4.89 16.35 3.13
CA ASP A 280 3.53 16.42 3.67
C ASP A 280 2.50 16.65 2.55
N VAL A 281 2.87 17.44 1.53
CA VAL A 281 1.96 17.71 0.40
C VAL A 281 1.89 16.56 -0.59
N MET A 282 3.01 15.85 -0.78
CA MET A 282 3.11 14.69 -1.68
C MET A 282 2.51 13.41 -1.11
N ALA A 283 2.15 13.36 0.18
CA ALA A 283 1.55 12.19 0.81
C ALA A 283 0.34 11.67 0.03
N SER A 284 -0.59 12.56 -0.33
CA SER A 284 -1.78 12.21 -1.12
C SER A 284 -1.45 11.69 -2.52
N ALA A 285 -0.45 12.27 -3.19
CA ALA A 285 -0.01 11.84 -4.52
C ALA A 285 0.64 10.45 -4.47
N ARG A 286 1.46 10.18 -3.45
CA ARG A 286 2.05 8.87 -3.19
C ARG A 286 1.00 7.82 -2.88
N ASP A 287 0.01 8.14 -2.04
CA ASP A 287 -1.07 7.22 -1.71
C ASP A 287 -1.89 6.85 -2.95
N ASN A 288 -2.17 7.83 -3.82
CA ASN A 288 -2.83 7.58 -5.11
C ASN A 288 -1.98 6.74 -6.06
N PHE A 289 -0.66 6.93 -6.07
CA PHE A 289 0.26 6.09 -6.82
C PHE A 289 0.18 4.63 -6.34
N ILE A 290 0.29 4.40 -5.03
CA ILE A 290 0.21 3.06 -4.43
C ILE A 290 -1.14 2.41 -4.73
N ARG A 291 -2.26 3.15 -4.60
CA ARG A 291 -3.61 2.66 -4.93
C ARG A 291 -3.74 2.27 -6.40
N THR A 292 -3.19 3.07 -7.31
CA THR A 292 -3.18 2.78 -8.76
C THR A 292 -2.40 1.50 -9.06
N VAL A 293 -1.19 1.35 -8.50
CA VAL A 293 -0.36 0.16 -8.69
C VAL A 293 -1.02 -1.07 -8.07
N ALA A 294 -1.60 -0.96 -6.88
CA ALA A 294 -2.30 -2.06 -6.20
C ALA A 294 -3.54 -2.51 -6.99
N ALA A 295 -4.35 -1.58 -7.49
CA ALA A 295 -5.47 -1.89 -8.37
C ALA A 295 -4.99 -2.61 -9.64
N GLY A 296 -3.90 -2.13 -10.24
CA GLY A 296 -3.28 -2.80 -11.39
C GLY A 296 -2.82 -4.23 -11.10
N ALA A 297 -2.24 -4.47 -9.93
CA ALA A 297 -1.82 -5.80 -9.50
C ALA A 297 -3.01 -6.75 -9.30
N VAL A 298 -4.10 -6.26 -8.68
CA VAL A 298 -5.35 -7.03 -8.51
C VAL A 298 -5.95 -7.41 -9.86
N VAL A 299 -6.04 -6.46 -10.81
CA VAL A 299 -6.54 -6.73 -12.17
C VAL A 299 -5.65 -7.75 -12.87
N THR A 300 -4.33 -7.60 -12.79
CA THR A 300 -3.37 -8.53 -13.40
C THR A 300 -3.51 -9.95 -12.82
N LEU A 301 -3.66 -10.08 -11.50
CA LEU A 301 -3.89 -11.37 -10.85
C LEU A 301 -5.20 -12.01 -11.28
N ALA A 302 -6.28 -11.24 -11.40
CA ALA A 302 -7.57 -11.75 -11.88
C ALA A 302 -7.47 -12.28 -13.32
N VAL A 303 -6.81 -11.53 -14.22
CA VAL A 303 -6.56 -11.96 -15.60
C VAL A 303 -5.71 -13.24 -15.64
N LEU A 304 -4.68 -13.34 -14.80
CA LEU A 304 -3.86 -14.54 -14.68
C LEU A 304 -4.69 -15.74 -14.22
N LEU A 305 -5.50 -15.59 -13.16
CA LEU A 305 -6.34 -16.67 -12.64
C LEU A 305 -7.36 -17.15 -13.67
N VAL A 306 -8.08 -16.25 -14.33
CA VAL A 306 -9.05 -16.59 -15.39
C VAL A 306 -8.35 -17.31 -16.54
N SER A 307 -7.17 -16.85 -16.92
CA SER A 307 -6.35 -17.45 -17.98
C SER A 307 -5.92 -18.88 -17.62
N LEU A 308 -5.40 -19.09 -16.40
CA LEU A 308 -5.01 -20.41 -15.88
C LEU A 308 -6.21 -21.38 -15.79
N MET A 309 -7.35 -20.90 -15.28
CA MET A 309 -8.59 -21.69 -15.21
C MET A 309 -9.06 -22.12 -16.61
N THR A 310 -8.97 -21.22 -17.58
CA THR A 310 -9.34 -21.48 -18.97
C THR A 310 -8.43 -22.54 -19.58
N VAL A 311 -7.11 -22.40 -19.44
CA VAL A 311 -6.13 -23.38 -19.94
C VAL A 311 -6.37 -24.77 -19.35
N HIS A 312 -6.58 -24.85 -18.03
CA HIS A 312 -6.85 -26.12 -17.34
C HIS A 312 -8.13 -26.81 -17.83
N ARG A 313 -9.20 -26.03 -18.02
CA ARG A 313 -10.47 -26.55 -18.58
C ARG A 313 -10.30 -27.09 -20.00
N TYR A 314 -9.53 -26.40 -20.84
CA TYR A 314 -9.23 -26.87 -22.20
C TYR A 314 -8.41 -28.16 -22.20
N GLN A 315 -7.41 -28.30 -21.31
CA GLN A 315 -6.62 -29.52 -21.19
C GLN A 315 -7.47 -30.72 -20.78
N LYS A 316 -8.26 -30.61 -19.71
CA LYS A 316 -9.17 -31.68 -19.28
C LYS A 316 -10.16 -32.09 -20.36
N ARG A 317 -10.66 -31.12 -21.12
CA ARG A 317 -11.58 -31.40 -22.23
C ARG A 317 -10.91 -32.19 -23.34
N LEU A 318 -9.66 -31.88 -23.69
CA LEU A 318 -8.89 -32.63 -24.69
C LEU A 318 -8.58 -34.06 -24.23
N GLU A 319 -8.20 -34.25 -22.97
CA GLU A 319 -7.98 -35.59 -22.39
C GLU A 319 -9.25 -36.43 -22.40
N SER A 320 -10.41 -35.82 -22.12
CA SER A 320 -11.70 -36.53 -22.08
C SER A 320 -12.22 -37.03 -23.44
N VAL A 321 -11.56 -36.65 -24.54
CA VAL A 321 -11.98 -36.94 -25.93
C VAL A 321 -11.14 -38.07 -26.56
N THR A 322 -10.08 -38.57 -25.91
CA THR A 322 -9.29 -39.66 -26.47
C THR A 322 -10.01 -41.01 -26.32
N LEU A 323 -9.97 -41.86 -27.36
CA LEU A 323 -10.55 -43.22 -27.39
C LEU A 323 -9.50 -44.33 -27.16
N VAL A 324 -8.26 -43.95 -26.88
CA VAL A 324 -7.11 -44.84 -26.77
C VAL A 324 -6.47 -44.65 -25.39
N ASP A 325 -6.09 -45.75 -24.75
CA ASP A 325 -5.30 -45.78 -23.53
C ASP A 325 -3.86 -45.38 -23.83
N SER A 326 -3.37 -44.35 -23.14
CA SER A 326 -2.06 -43.75 -23.42
C SER A 326 -0.87 -44.66 -23.10
N LEU A 327 -1.06 -45.68 -22.23
CA LEU A 327 0.02 -46.60 -21.87
C LEU A 327 0.13 -47.75 -22.87
N THR A 328 -0.98 -48.41 -23.17
CA THR A 328 -1.01 -49.66 -23.96
C THR A 328 -1.24 -49.43 -25.45
N GLY A 329 -1.73 -48.27 -25.86
CA GLY A 329 -2.15 -47.99 -27.23
C GLY A 329 -3.43 -48.73 -27.66
N LEU A 330 -4.03 -49.50 -26.75
CA LEU A 330 -5.33 -50.14 -26.98
C LEU A 330 -6.47 -49.13 -26.84
N PRO A 331 -7.64 -49.42 -27.42
CA PRO A 331 -8.86 -48.72 -27.06
C PRO A 331 -9.07 -48.64 -25.53
N ASN A 332 -9.59 -47.53 -25.04
CA ASN A 332 -9.94 -47.39 -23.62
C ASN A 332 -11.37 -47.87 -23.35
N ARG A 333 -11.74 -47.94 -22.06
CA ARG A 333 -13.11 -48.24 -21.60
C ARG A 333 -14.21 -47.53 -22.39
N ARG A 334 -14.05 -46.23 -22.69
CA ARG A 334 -15.05 -45.44 -23.42
C ARG A 334 -15.22 -45.91 -24.86
N ALA A 335 -14.12 -46.27 -25.52
CA ALA A 335 -14.18 -46.81 -26.88
C ALA A 335 -14.91 -48.18 -26.91
N LEU A 336 -14.66 -49.03 -25.92
CA LEU A 336 -15.36 -50.31 -25.79
C LEU A 336 -16.86 -50.10 -25.54
N GLU A 337 -17.23 -49.20 -24.63
CA GLU A 337 -18.62 -48.82 -24.36
C GLU A 337 -19.35 -48.38 -25.65
N GLN A 338 -18.70 -47.57 -26.48
CA GLN A 338 -19.25 -47.15 -27.77
C GLN A 338 -19.44 -48.34 -28.71
N ARG A 339 -18.43 -49.21 -28.85
CA ARG A 339 -18.49 -50.39 -29.72
C ARG A 339 -19.55 -51.40 -29.26
N PHE A 340 -19.66 -51.64 -27.96
CA PHE A 340 -20.65 -52.53 -27.37
C PHE A 340 -22.06 -52.06 -27.69
N ASN A 341 -22.36 -50.77 -27.49
CA ASN A 341 -23.69 -50.22 -27.77
C ASN A 341 -24.06 -50.30 -29.26
N ILE A 342 -23.09 -50.09 -30.15
CA ILE A 342 -23.29 -50.28 -31.60
C ILE A 342 -23.63 -51.75 -31.89
N GLN A 343 -22.89 -52.69 -31.32
CA GLN A 343 -23.08 -54.11 -31.58
C GLN A 343 -24.37 -54.67 -30.97
N LEU A 344 -24.72 -54.25 -29.76
CA LEU A 344 -25.99 -54.59 -29.11
C LEU A 344 -27.18 -54.11 -29.95
N SER A 345 -27.11 -52.87 -30.47
CA SER A 345 -28.14 -52.33 -31.34
C SER A 345 -28.32 -53.16 -32.63
N GLN A 346 -27.24 -53.70 -33.18
CA GLN A 346 -27.28 -54.60 -34.33
C GLN A 346 -27.88 -55.97 -33.94
N LEU A 347 -27.46 -56.53 -32.81
CA LEU A 347 -27.97 -57.80 -32.29
C LEU A 347 -29.49 -57.77 -32.07
N SER A 348 -30.02 -56.70 -31.47
CA SER A 348 -31.47 -56.54 -31.25
C SER A 348 -32.28 -56.43 -32.54
N ARG A 349 -31.64 -56.19 -33.69
CA ARG A 349 -32.26 -56.19 -35.03
C ARG A 349 -32.02 -57.49 -35.82
N GLY A 350 -31.57 -58.55 -35.17
CA GLY A 350 -31.26 -59.83 -35.81
C GLY A 350 -29.87 -59.91 -36.44
N GLY A 351 -28.96 -59.02 -36.04
CA GLY A 351 -27.55 -59.09 -36.41
C GLY A 351 -26.80 -60.26 -35.74
N GLU A 352 -25.52 -60.38 -36.05
CA GLU A 352 -24.67 -61.46 -35.52
C GLU A 352 -24.53 -61.41 -33.99
N VAL A 353 -24.60 -62.58 -33.37
CA VAL A 353 -24.29 -62.78 -31.94
C VAL A 353 -22.84 -62.44 -31.67
N PHE A 354 -22.58 -61.82 -30.52
CA PHE A 354 -21.23 -61.48 -30.07
C PHE A 354 -21.11 -61.79 -28.58
N SER A 355 -19.86 -61.91 -28.13
CA SER A 355 -19.53 -62.24 -26.74
C SER A 355 -18.64 -61.18 -26.14
N LEU A 356 -18.70 -61.08 -24.82
CA LEU A 356 -17.88 -60.19 -24.02
C LEU A 356 -17.05 -61.03 -23.05
N ALA A 357 -15.74 -60.82 -23.04
CA ALA A 357 -14.82 -61.45 -22.11
C ALA A 357 -14.16 -60.40 -21.23
N VAL A 358 -14.08 -60.71 -19.93
CA VAL A 358 -13.30 -59.98 -18.93
C VAL A 358 -12.03 -60.78 -18.69
N LEU A 359 -10.90 -60.08 -18.77
CA LEU A 359 -9.57 -60.64 -18.71
C LEU A 359 -8.77 -59.91 -17.64
N ASP A 360 -8.11 -60.64 -16.75
CA ASP A 360 -7.29 -60.07 -15.70
C ASP A 360 -5.92 -60.75 -15.67
N LEU A 361 -4.85 -59.96 -15.53
CA LEU A 361 -3.48 -60.49 -15.51
C LEU A 361 -3.19 -61.19 -14.17
N ASN A 362 -2.86 -62.48 -14.25
CA ASN A 362 -2.55 -63.28 -13.07
C ASN A 362 -1.27 -62.78 -12.39
N ASP A 363 -1.32 -62.62 -11.07
CA ASP A 363 -0.20 -62.21 -10.21
C ASP A 363 0.48 -60.88 -10.60
N PHE A 364 -0.21 -60.00 -11.35
CA PHE A 364 0.38 -58.73 -11.81
C PHE A 364 0.83 -57.82 -10.65
N LYS A 365 0.07 -57.81 -9.56
CA LYS A 365 0.48 -57.10 -8.33
C LYS A 365 1.80 -57.61 -7.78
N SER A 366 2.00 -58.92 -7.72
CA SER A 366 3.26 -59.54 -7.27
C SER A 366 4.44 -59.13 -8.14
N ILE A 367 4.23 -59.00 -9.46
CA ILE A 367 5.24 -58.50 -10.40
C ILE A 367 5.60 -57.04 -10.10
N ASN A 368 4.59 -56.18 -9.90
CA ASN A 368 4.81 -54.78 -9.54
C ASN A 368 5.58 -54.65 -8.21
N ASP A 369 5.20 -55.44 -7.22
CA ASP A 369 5.81 -55.41 -5.88
C ASP A 369 7.25 -55.94 -5.92
N THR A 370 7.55 -56.89 -6.81
CA THR A 370 8.89 -57.52 -6.93
C THR A 370 9.85 -56.76 -7.83
N TYR A 371 9.35 -56.24 -8.97
CA TYR A 371 10.18 -55.68 -10.05
C TYR A 371 9.92 -54.19 -10.32
N GLY A 372 8.95 -53.58 -9.63
CA GLY A 372 8.58 -52.18 -9.74
C GLY A 372 7.59 -51.88 -10.87
N HIS A 373 6.85 -50.78 -10.71
CA HIS A 373 5.80 -50.35 -11.64
C HIS A 373 6.29 -50.16 -13.09
N LEU A 374 7.55 -49.76 -13.30
CA LEU A 374 8.10 -49.60 -14.66
C LEU A 374 8.16 -50.94 -15.43
N VAL A 375 8.37 -52.05 -14.74
CA VAL A 375 8.35 -53.39 -15.36
C VAL A 375 6.91 -53.82 -15.63
N GLY A 376 5.98 -53.53 -14.71
CA GLY A 376 4.55 -53.75 -14.93
C GLY A 376 4.01 -52.96 -16.13
N ASP A 377 4.38 -51.69 -16.25
CA ASP A 377 4.01 -50.83 -17.39
C ASP A 377 4.50 -51.42 -18.72
N ARG A 378 5.74 -51.95 -18.75
CA ARG A 378 6.28 -52.63 -19.92
C ARG A 378 5.49 -53.89 -20.28
N ILE A 379 5.07 -54.66 -19.29
CA ILE A 379 4.22 -55.83 -19.50
C ILE A 379 2.88 -55.41 -20.10
N LEU A 380 2.23 -54.38 -19.57
CA LEU A 380 0.97 -53.86 -20.09
C LEU A 380 1.09 -53.35 -21.54
N GLN A 381 2.18 -52.63 -21.84
CA GLN A 381 2.51 -52.19 -23.20
C GLN A 381 2.64 -53.37 -24.16
N GLU A 382 3.34 -54.42 -23.73
CA GLU A 382 3.58 -55.59 -24.55
C GLU A 382 2.32 -56.45 -24.75
N VAL A 383 1.44 -56.52 -23.75
CA VAL A 383 0.08 -57.09 -23.89
C VAL A 383 -0.68 -56.36 -24.99
N GLY A 384 -0.65 -55.01 -24.99
CA GLY A 384 -1.26 -54.20 -26.05
C GLY A 384 -0.66 -54.46 -27.43
N ARG A 385 0.67 -54.56 -27.52
CA ARG A 385 1.38 -54.88 -28.76
C ARG A 385 1.03 -56.27 -29.30
N LEU A 386 0.94 -57.27 -28.43
CA LEU A 386 0.61 -58.64 -28.82
C LEU A 386 -0.85 -58.77 -29.25
N ALA A 387 -1.76 -58.05 -28.59
CA ALA A 387 -3.17 -58.02 -28.95
C ALA A 387 -3.37 -57.62 -30.42
N GLY A 388 -2.63 -56.62 -30.91
CA GLY A 388 -2.69 -56.18 -32.31
C GLY A 388 -2.33 -57.24 -33.36
N ASN A 389 -1.62 -58.32 -32.96
CA ASN A 389 -1.24 -59.42 -33.85
C ASN A 389 -2.16 -60.65 -33.72
N VAL A 390 -2.97 -60.73 -32.65
CA VAL A 390 -3.78 -61.92 -32.33
C VAL A 390 -5.26 -61.71 -32.64
N PHE A 391 -5.78 -60.50 -32.45
CA PHE A 391 -7.18 -60.17 -32.67
C PHE A 391 -7.43 -59.70 -34.10
N ARG A 392 -8.61 -60.00 -34.63
CA ARG A 392 -9.04 -59.53 -35.96
C ARG A 392 -9.53 -58.09 -35.86
N GLU A 393 -9.69 -57.41 -36.99
CA GLU A 393 -10.27 -56.05 -37.03
C GLU A 393 -11.68 -55.95 -36.43
N THR A 394 -12.44 -57.05 -36.44
CA THR A 394 -13.78 -57.12 -35.86
C THR A 394 -13.78 -57.24 -34.33
N ASP A 395 -12.67 -57.70 -33.77
CA ASP A 395 -12.50 -57.92 -32.34
C ASP A 395 -11.91 -56.66 -31.70
N MET A 396 -12.29 -56.37 -30.45
CA MET A 396 -11.82 -55.19 -29.76
C MET A 396 -11.36 -55.53 -28.36
N LEU A 397 -10.04 -55.55 -28.15
CA LEU A 397 -9.46 -55.55 -26.82
C LEU A 397 -9.33 -54.11 -26.34
N ALA A 398 -9.93 -53.80 -25.20
CA ALA A 398 -9.79 -52.51 -24.54
C ALA A 398 -9.19 -52.69 -23.16
N ARG A 399 -8.39 -51.71 -22.73
CA ARG A 399 -7.96 -51.63 -21.34
C ARG A 399 -9.11 -51.06 -20.49
N TRP A 400 -9.60 -51.86 -19.55
CA TRP A 400 -10.75 -51.52 -18.71
C TRP A 400 -10.30 -50.89 -17.39
N GLY A 401 -9.22 -51.40 -16.81
CA GLY A 401 -8.67 -50.98 -15.52
C GLY A 401 -7.13 -51.04 -15.48
N GLY A 402 -6.57 -51.19 -14.27
CA GLY A 402 -5.12 -51.24 -14.06
C GLY A 402 -4.47 -52.40 -14.83
N ASP A 403 -4.91 -53.61 -14.51
CA ASP A 403 -4.50 -54.91 -15.06
C ASP A 403 -5.65 -55.68 -15.74
N GLU A 404 -6.84 -55.07 -15.75
CA GLU A 404 -8.05 -55.62 -16.36
C GLU A 404 -8.22 -55.14 -17.80
N PHE A 405 -8.59 -56.08 -18.66
CA PHE A 405 -8.90 -55.87 -20.06
C PHE A 405 -10.28 -56.45 -20.37
N MET A 406 -10.97 -55.84 -21.33
CA MET A 406 -12.24 -56.36 -21.85
C MET A 406 -12.11 -56.59 -23.33
N LEU A 407 -12.57 -57.76 -23.75
CA LEU A 407 -12.53 -58.19 -25.13
C LEU A 407 -13.96 -58.37 -25.65
N LEU A 408 -14.26 -57.66 -26.74
CA LEU A 408 -15.48 -57.87 -27.54
C LEU A 408 -15.12 -58.71 -28.77
N VAL A 409 -15.78 -59.86 -28.94
CA VAL A 409 -15.52 -60.80 -30.05
C VAL A 409 -16.83 -61.15 -30.74
N MET A 410 -16.79 -61.27 -32.07
CA MET A 410 -17.92 -61.76 -32.85
C MET A 410 -18.10 -63.27 -32.71
N GLY A 411 -19.35 -63.72 -32.58
CA GLY A 411 -19.74 -65.11 -32.33
C GLY A 411 -20.12 -65.40 -30.88
N GLY A 412 -20.70 -66.58 -30.65
CA GLY A 412 -21.06 -67.05 -29.31
C GLY A 412 -19.86 -67.53 -28.48
N ALA A 413 -20.15 -67.96 -27.25
CA ALA A 413 -19.16 -68.35 -26.23
C ALA A 413 -18.01 -69.24 -26.74
N ALA A 414 -18.29 -70.24 -27.58
CA ALA A 414 -17.26 -71.14 -28.11
C ALA A 414 -16.23 -70.42 -29.01
N SER A 415 -16.69 -69.49 -29.86
CA SER A 415 -15.81 -68.67 -30.72
C SER A 415 -14.94 -67.76 -29.86
N ALA A 416 -15.55 -67.10 -28.88
CA ALA A 416 -14.85 -66.23 -27.96
C ALA A 416 -13.80 -66.99 -27.13
N ASN A 417 -14.13 -68.18 -26.62
CA ASN A 417 -13.20 -69.03 -25.87
C ASN A 417 -11.97 -69.40 -26.72
N ASN A 418 -12.16 -69.76 -27.98
CA ASN A 418 -11.05 -70.08 -28.89
C ASN A 418 -10.11 -68.88 -29.12
N VAL A 419 -10.68 -67.69 -29.30
CA VAL A 419 -9.91 -66.45 -29.53
C VAL A 419 -9.13 -66.07 -28.28
N VAL A 420 -9.75 -66.12 -27.10
CA VAL A 420 -9.06 -65.83 -25.83
C VAL A 420 -8.00 -66.89 -25.54
N HIS A 421 -8.30 -68.17 -25.71
CA HIS A 421 -7.35 -69.25 -25.47
C HIS A 421 -6.10 -69.10 -26.37
N ARG A 422 -6.28 -68.72 -27.64
CA ARG A 422 -5.17 -68.37 -28.53
C ARG A 422 -4.33 -67.22 -27.98
N PHE A 423 -4.98 -66.14 -27.53
CA PHE A 423 -4.28 -65.00 -26.95
C PHE A 423 -3.52 -65.36 -25.67
N ASN A 424 -4.15 -66.10 -24.76
CA ASN A 424 -3.54 -66.54 -23.51
C ASN A 424 -2.35 -67.47 -23.77
N THR A 425 -2.42 -68.33 -24.80
CA THR A 425 -1.30 -69.17 -25.25
C THR A 425 -0.12 -68.33 -25.73
N VAL A 426 -0.38 -67.29 -26.51
CA VAL A 426 0.66 -66.36 -26.99
C VAL A 426 1.31 -65.60 -25.83
N LEU A 427 0.52 -65.12 -24.87
CA LEU A 427 1.03 -64.45 -23.65
C LEU A 427 1.89 -65.39 -22.81
N ALA A 428 1.46 -66.64 -22.63
CA ALA A 428 2.17 -67.64 -21.84
C ALA A 428 3.52 -68.05 -22.46
N GLN A 429 3.65 -67.97 -23.79
CA GLN A 429 4.85 -68.39 -24.51
C GLN A 429 5.83 -67.23 -24.79
N THR A 430 5.34 -65.99 -24.81
CA THR A 430 6.13 -64.82 -25.18
C THR A 430 6.71 -64.13 -23.94
N PRO A 431 8.04 -63.95 -23.84
CA PRO A 431 8.63 -63.08 -22.82
C PRO A 431 8.15 -61.63 -22.98
N LEU A 432 7.42 -61.10 -22.00
CA LEU A 432 6.85 -59.75 -22.05
C LEU A 432 7.81 -58.69 -21.49
N ALA A 433 8.72 -59.11 -20.63
CA ALA A 433 9.81 -58.32 -20.12
C ALA A 433 10.99 -59.25 -19.77
N GLU A 434 12.17 -58.66 -19.63
CA GLU A 434 13.36 -59.37 -19.16
C GLU A 434 13.94 -58.60 -17.98
N VAL A 435 14.16 -59.29 -16.87
CA VAL A 435 14.79 -58.72 -15.67
C VAL A 435 15.96 -59.59 -15.28
N LYS A 436 17.18 -59.01 -15.32
CA LYS A 436 18.44 -59.70 -14.99
C LYS A 436 18.65 -61.02 -15.75
N GLY A 437 18.29 -61.07 -17.04
CA GLY A 437 18.43 -62.27 -17.87
C GLY A 437 17.28 -63.28 -17.74
N VAL A 438 16.28 -63.01 -16.89
CA VAL A 438 15.13 -63.89 -16.70
C VAL A 438 13.93 -63.37 -17.50
N PRO A 439 13.39 -64.16 -18.46
CA PRO A 439 12.18 -63.78 -19.20
C PRO A 439 10.95 -63.87 -18.30
N LEU A 440 10.21 -62.78 -18.18
CA LEU A 440 8.92 -62.73 -17.50
C LEU A 440 7.80 -63.08 -18.47
N ARG A 441 6.98 -64.04 -18.10
CA ARG A 441 5.79 -64.48 -18.84
C ARG A 441 4.60 -64.38 -17.91
N ILE A 442 3.45 -64.00 -18.45
CA ILE A 442 2.22 -63.86 -17.68
C ILE A 442 1.08 -64.57 -18.41
N GLN A 443 0.07 -64.93 -17.64
CA GLN A 443 -1.17 -65.49 -18.13
C GLN A 443 -2.32 -64.63 -17.63
N MET A 444 -3.48 -64.79 -18.25
CA MET A 444 -4.70 -64.10 -17.85
C MET A 444 -5.74 -65.11 -17.38
N SER A 445 -6.45 -64.74 -16.32
CA SER A 445 -7.74 -65.35 -16.00
C SER A 445 -8.81 -64.75 -16.90
N CYS A 446 -9.77 -65.57 -17.31
CA CYS A 446 -10.79 -65.17 -18.27
C CYS A 446 -12.17 -65.68 -17.85
N GLY A 447 -13.14 -64.78 -17.90
CA GLY A 447 -14.55 -65.12 -17.89
C GLY A 447 -15.25 -64.46 -19.07
N LEU A 448 -16.16 -65.18 -19.70
CA LEU A 448 -16.86 -64.68 -20.88
C LEU A 448 -18.35 -64.98 -20.81
N THR A 449 -19.15 -64.16 -21.50
CA THR A 449 -20.58 -64.38 -21.66
C THR A 449 -20.99 -64.06 -23.08
N THR A 450 -22.00 -64.77 -23.59
CA THR A 450 -22.65 -64.37 -24.84
C THR A 450 -23.61 -63.22 -24.53
N VAL A 451 -23.56 -62.14 -25.30
CA VAL A 451 -24.41 -60.97 -25.06
C VAL A 451 -25.83 -61.25 -25.55
N LEU A 452 -26.82 -60.94 -24.72
CA LEU A 452 -28.23 -61.08 -25.02
C LEU A 452 -28.83 -59.74 -25.49
N PRO A 453 -29.89 -59.74 -26.33
CA PRO A 453 -30.52 -58.49 -26.79
C PRO A 453 -31.06 -57.59 -25.67
N SER A 454 -31.31 -58.15 -24.48
CA SER A 454 -31.79 -57.45 -23.29
C SER A 454 -30.66 -56.95 -22.37
N ASP A 455 -29.40 -57.20 -22.71
CA ASP A 455 -28.28 -56.81 -21.86
C ASP A 455 -27.97 -55.31 -21.91
N THR A 456 -27.40 -54.83 -20.81
CA THR A 456 -26.55 -53.64 -20.79
C THR A 456 -25.09 -54.09 -20.73
N LEU A 457 -24.16 -53.17 -20.98
CA LEU A 457 -22.73 -53.47 -20.79
C LEU A 457 -22.46 -53.93 -19.35
N ASP A 458 -23.09 -53.30 -18.37
CA ASP A 458 -22.91 -53.64 -16.96
C ASP A 458 -23.45 -55.04 -16.63
N SER A 459 -24.60 -55.46 -17.18
CA SER A 459 -25.15 -56.80 -16.94
C SER A 459 -24.28 -57.89 -17.57
N ALA A 460 -23.80 -57.67 -18.80
CA ALA A 460 -22.89 -58.59 -19.48
C ALA A 460 -21.51 -58.64 -18.78
N TYR A 461 -20.98 -57.50 -18.37
CA TYR A 461 -19.73 -57.41 -17.60
C TYR A 461 -19.84 -58.19 -16.30
N LEU A 462 -20.91 -58.01 -15.52
CA LEU A 462 -21.07 -58.70 -14.23
C LEU A 462 -21.13 -60.23 -14.37
N ARG A 463 -21.73 -60.76 -15.45
CA ARG A 463 -21.73 -62.21 -15.71
C ARG A 463 -20.34 -62.72 -16.08
N ALA A 464 -19.65 -62.02 -16.98
CA ALA A 464 -18.29 -62.38 -17.38
C ALA A 464 -17.28 -62.24 -16.22
N ASP A 465 -17.41 -61.22 -15.39
CA ASP A 465 -16.55 -60.99 -14.21
C ASP A 465 -16.71 -62.10 -13.16
N ARG A 466 -17.94 -62.52 -12.86
CA ARG A 466 -18.17 -63.67 -11.97
C ARG A 466 -17.51 -64.94 -12.50
N ALA A 467 -17.67 -65.21 -13.80
CA ALA A 467 -17.03 -66.36 -14.43
C ALA A 467 -15.49 -66.25 -14.38
N MET A 468 -14.94 -65.05 -14.55
CA MET A 468 -13.50 -64.81 -14.47
C MET A 468 -12.99 -65.05 -13.05
N TYR A 469 -13.75 -64.60 -12.04
CA TYR A 469 -13.42 -64.82 -10.64
C TYR A 469 -13.36 -66.30 -10.29
N ASP A 470 -14.31 -67.09 -10.80
CA ASP A 470 -14.31 -68.55 -10.64
C ASP A 470 -13.10 -69.19 -11.35
N ALA A 471 -12.77 -68.75 -12.57
CA ALA A 471 -11.58 -69.20 -13.28
C ALA A 471 -10.28 -68.91 -12.50
N LYS A 472 -10.21 -67.72 -11.88
CA LYS A 472 -9.06 -67.27 -11.08
C LYS A 472 -8.87 -68.09 -9.81
N ARG A 473 -9.96 -68.51 -9.15
CA ARG A 473 -9.92 -69.38 -7.96
C ARG A 473 -9.44 -70.80 -8.26
N GLU A 474 -9.73 -71.30 -9.45
CA GLU A 474 -9.41 -72.67 -9.87
C GLU A 474 -8.06 -72.75 -10.59
N HIS A 475 -7.40 -71.62 -10.86
CA HIS A 475 -6.15 -71.53 -11.63
C HIS A 475 -6.22 -72.23 -12.99
N THR A 476 -7.37 -72.16 -13.65
CA THR A 476 -7.56 -72.76 -14.98
C THR A 476 -7.12 -71.81 -16.11
N LEU A 477 -6.65 -72.40 -17.20
CA LEU A 477 -6.27 -71.70 -18.44
C LEU A 477 -7.44 -71.59 -19.43
N GLU A 478 -8.55 -72.27 -19.17
CA GLU A 478 -9.77 -72.18 -19.96
C GLU A 478 -10.66 -71.04 -19.45
N CYS A 479 -11.29 -70.28 -20.37
CA CYS A 479 -12.27 -69.29 -19.95
C CYS A 479 -13.50 -69.98 -19.36
N ARG A 480 -14.02 -69.45 -18.27
CA ARG A 480 -15.33 -69.86 -17.76
C ARG A 480 -16.42 -69.08 -18.49
N VAL A 481 -17.50 -69.79 -18.84
CA VAL A 481 -18.68 -69.18 -19.46
C VAL A 481 -19.66 -68.81 -18.35
N GLY A 482 -20.00 -67.53 -18.25
CA GLY A 482 -21.07 -67.04 -17.38
C GLY A 482 -22.40 -67.11 -18.12
N ASP A 483 -23.30 -67.94 -17.61
CA ASP A 483 -24.69 -68.07 -18.09
C ASP A 483 -25.57 -66.89 -17.65
#